data_AF-A0A2N2ZUA9-F1
#
_entry.id   AF-A0A2N2ZUA9-F1
#
_cell.length_a   1.000
_cell.length_b   1.000
_cell.length_c   1.000
_cell.angle_alpha   90.00
_cell.angle_beta   90.00
_cell.angle_gamma   90.00
#
_symmetry.space_group_name_H-M   'P 1'
#
loop_
_entity.id
_entity.type
_entity.pdbx_description
1 polymer ?
#
loop_
_entity_poly.entity_id
_entity_poly.type
_entity_poly.pdbx_seq_one_letter_code
_entity_poly.pdbx_strand_id
1 'polypeptide(L)'
;MQAIQSINTVVEEYNIKMNKSQNIAIYTRGIEIQKTEIENLEKFDLRLEKIKQKYIKSGNENFANLALCLQMGARAISFELQMLVNLKEDKMAEAWNCLIEAQNLTGIVIRNHPFDGDSLSGYKMRLQTYERTLFPQMMFSSVGGIINISECSICRNPYDECDHIKGKLYMGKMCSRIIKEMDLEEISLVENPKDKRCRIISTSDEKGNKIDTLTLRKE
;
A
#
# COMPACT_ATOMS: atom_id res chain seq x y z
N MET A 1 7.93 32.07 0.33
CA MET A 1 8.75 31.76 -0.86
C MET A 1 9.73 30.60 -0.64
N GLN A 2 10.64 30.65 0.34
CA GLN A 2 11.64 29.57 0.56
C GLN A 2 11.03 28.17 0.80
N ALA A 3 9.94 28.06 1.57
CA ALA A 3 9.29 26.77 1.83
C ALA A 3 8.65 26.14 0.58
N ILE A 4 8.10 26.96 -0.31
CA ILE A 4 7.49 26.55 -1.58
C ILE A 4 8.59 26.09 -2.55
N GLN A 5 9.68 26.86 -2.64
CA GLN A 5 10.82 26.49 -3.47
C GLN A 5 11.46 25.18 -2.99
N SER A 6 11.56 25.00 -1.66
CA SER A 6 12.07 23.76 -1.06
C SER A 6 11.21 22.53 -1.35
N ILE A 7 9.87 22.64 -1.38
CA ILE A 7 9.02 21.47 -1.66
C ILE A 7 9.01 21.13 -3.14
N ASN A 8 9.06 22.14 -4.03
CA ASN A 8 9.11 21.91 -5.47
C ASN A 8 10.36 21.13 -5.88
N THR A 9 11.53 21.47 -5.31
CA THR A 9 12.76 20.69 -5.53
C THR A 9 12.61 19.23 -5.07
N VAL A 10 11.91 18.98 -3.96
CA VAL A 10 11.64 17.61 -3.48
C VAL A 10 10.73 16.85 -4.45
N VAL A 11 9.71 17.51 -5.01
CA VAL A 11 8.79 16.92 -5.99
C VAL A 11 9.52 16.60 -7.30
N GLU A 12 10.38 17.50 -7.79
CA GLU A 12 11.20 17.27 -8.99
C GLU A 12 12.13 16.07 -8.81
N GLU A 13 12.85 16.02 -7.69
CA GLU A 13 13.71 14.89 -7.35
C GLU A 13 12.91 13.58 -7.25
N TYR A 14 11.76 13.63 -6.58
CA TYR A 14 10.84 12.50 -6.46
C TYR A 14 10.46 11.98 -7.85
N ASN A 15 10.01 12.85 -8.75
CA ASN A 15 9.59 12.44 -10.10
C ASN A 15 10.73 11.77 -10.88
N ILE A 16 11.94 12.34 -10.83
CA ILE A 16 13.13 11.75 -11.47
C ILE A 16 13.42 10.37 -10.89
N LYS A 17 13.39 10.25 -9.55
CA LYS A 17 13.64 8.99 -8.85
C LYS A 17 12.59 7.94 -9.21
N MET A 18 11.30 8.27 -9.15
CA MET A 18 10.21 7.34 -9.45
C MET A 18 10.25 6.85 -10.90
N ASN A 19 10.50 7.74 -11.87
CA ASN A 19 10.64 7.35 -13.28
C ASN A 19 11.76 6.33 -13.48
N LYS A 20 12.92 6.54 -12.82
CA LYS A 20 14.02 5.59 -12.83
C LYS A 20 13.61 4.26 -12.20
N SER A 21 13.01 4.27 -11.02
CA SER A 21 12.62 3.06 -10.29
C SER A 21 11.55 2.26 -11.05
N GLN A 22 10.59 2.91 -11.70
CA GLN A 22 9.58 2.24 -12.54
C GLN A 22 10.20 1.56 -13.77
N ASN A 23 11.25 2.13 -14.37
CA ASN A 23 11.97 1.47 -15.47
C ASN A 23 12.71 0.19 -14.99
N ILE A 24 13.15 0.19 -13.73
CA ILE A 24 13.77 -0.98 -13.07
C ILE A 24 12.71 -2.01 -12.66
N ALA A 25 11.49 -1.57 -12.34
CA ALA A 25 10.33 -2.39 -11.98
C ALA A 25 9.72 -3.13 -13.18
N ILE A 26 10.54 -3.73 -14.03
CA ILE A 26 10.12 -4.59 -15.15
C ILE A 26 10.61 -6.00 -14.86
N TYR A 27 9.74 -7.01 -15.02
CA TYR A 27 10.04 -8.40 -14.67
C TYR A 27 11.37 -8.90 -15.27
N THR A 28 11.69 -8.55 -16.51
CA THR A 28 12.91 -9.01 -17.20
C THR A 28 14.21 -8.34 -16.75
N ARG A 29 14.18 -7.38 -15.82
CA ARG A 29 15.41 -6.74 -15.30
C ARG A 29 16.18 -7.67 -14.38
N GLY A 30 17.48 -7.45 -14.21
CA GLY A 30 18.31 -8.20 -13.28
C GLY A 30 17.77 -8.12 -11.84
N ILE A 31 17.70 -9.27 -11.15
CA ILE A 31 17.16 -9.33 -9.78
C ILE A 31 18.04 -8.53 -8.81
N GLU A 32 19.35 -8.55 -9.02
CA GLU A 32 20.34 -7.77 -8.28
C GLU A 32 20.10 -6.26 -8.42
N ILE A 33 19.79 -5.78 -9.63
CA ILE A 33 19.47 -4.37 -9.88
C ILE A 33 18.19 -3.97 -9.15
N GLN A 34 17.17 -4.85 -9.15
CA GLN A 34 15.91 -4.60 -8.45
C GLN A 34 16.09 -4.55 -6.93
N LYS A 35 16.86 -5.49 -6.37
CA LYS A 35 17.21 -5.50 -4.93
C LYS A 35 17.96 -4.23 -4.52
N THR A 36 18.97 -3.83 -5.29
CA THR A 36 19.68 -2.56 -5.03
C THR A 36 18.74 -1.35 -5.11
N GLU A 37 17.77 -1.34 -6.02
CA GLU A 37 16.81 -0.23 -6.09
C GLU A 37 15.82 -0.21 -4.93
N ILE A 38 15.42 -1.37 -4.40
CA ILE A 38 14.64 -1.46 -3.15
C ILE A 38 15.38 -0.76 -2.01
N GLU A 39 16.67 -1.09 -1.80
CA GLU A 39 17.50 -0.44 -0.77
C GLU A 39 17.63 1.08 -0.99
N ASN A 40 17.72 1.51 -2.25
CA ASN A 40 17.76 2.94 -2.57
C ASN A 40 16.44 3.64 -2.26
N LEU A 41 15.30 2.99 -2.50
CA LEU A 41 13.98 3.52 -2.17
C LEU A 41 13.75 3.55 -0.66
N GLU A 42 14.27 2.60 0.11
CA GLU A 42 14.24 2.63 1.58
C GLU A 42 15.01 3.83 2.14
N LYS A 43 16.20 4.12 1.60
CA LYS A 43 16.96 5.32 1.98
C LYS A 43 16.21 6.61 1.63
N PHE A 44 15.53 6.62 0.48
CA PHE A 44 14.73 7.77 0.05
C PHE A 44 13.47 7.95 0.92
N ASP A 45 12.83 6.86 1.32
CA ASP A 45 11.70 6.85 2.26
C ASP A 45 12.06 7.52 3.60
N LEU A 46 13.22 7.17 4.17
CA LEU A 46 13.73 7.79 5.39
C LEU A 46 13.97 9.30 5.24
N ARG A 47 14.34 9.74 4.04
CA ARG A 47 14.50 11.17 3.74
C ARG A 47 13.14 11.87 3.64
N LEU A 48 12.16 11.27 2.96
CA LEU A 48 10.80 11.80 2.88
C LEU A 48 10.14 11.88 4.26
N GLU A 49 10.41 10.91 5.14
CA GLU A 49 10.00 10.97 6.55
C GLU A 49 10.56 12.22 7.24
N LYS A 50 11.87 12.49 7.12
CA LYS A 50 12.50 13.68 7.71
C LYS A 50 11.87 14.98 7.19
N ILE A 51 11.57 15.03 5.89
CA ILE A 51 10.91 16.18 5.25
C ILE A 51 9.49 16.37 5.81
N LYS A 52 8.70 15.29 5.88
CA LYS A 52 7.37 15.29 6.48
C LYS A 52 7.41 15.80 7.92
N GLN A 53 8.32 15.28 8.75
CA GLN A 53 8.48 15.71 10.14
C GLN A 53 8.85 17.19 10.27
N LYS A 54 9.65 17.73 9.35
CA LYS A 54 9.95 19.17 9.30
C LYS A 54 8.68 19.99 9.10
N TYR A 55 7.81 19.60 8.18
CA TYR A 55 6.56 20.33 7.90
C TYR A 55 5.52 20.18 9.02
N ILE A 56 5.45 19.01 9.67
CA ILE A 56 4.64 18.79 10.87
C ILE A 56 5.08 19.77 11.97
N LYS A 57 6.39 19.86 12.25
CA LYS A 57 6.94 20.77 13.28
C LYS A 57 6.66 22.24 12.98
N SER A 58 6.61 22.62 11.71
CA SER A 58 6.27 23.99 11.31
C SER A 58 4.76 24.25 11.19
N GLY A 59 3.89 23.27 11.53
CA GLY A 59 2.44 23.40 11.42
C GLY A 59 1.91 23.54 9.99
N ASN A 60 2.68 23.11 8.98
CA ASN A 60 2.28 23.22 7.58
C ASN A 60 1.62 21.92 7.11
N GLU A 61 0.30 21.85 7.28
CA GLU A 61 -0.48 20.65 6.95
C GLU A 61 -0.35 20.23 5.49
N ASN A 62 -0.52 21.17 4.56
CA ASN A 62 -0.51 20.89 3.13
C ASN A 62 0.81 20.23 2.70
N PHE A 63 1.95 20.76 3.16
CA PHE A 63 3.25 20.16 2.83
C PHE A 63 3.56 18.90 3.62
N ALA A 64 3.07 18.75 4.85
CA ALA A 64 3.16 17.49 5.58
C ALA A 64 2.37 16.37 4.88
N ASN A 65 1.15 16.67 4.43
CA ASN A 65 0.29 15.75 3.69
C ASN A 65 0.87 15.41 2.32
N LEU A 66 1.39 16.41 1.57
CA LEU A 66 2.10 16.15 0.31
C LEU A 66 3.32 15.25 0.53
N ALA A 67 4.16 15.55 1.53
CA ALA A 67 5.33 14.73 1.82
C ALA A 67 4.95 13.28 2.18
N LEU A 68 3.85 13.07 2.90
CA LEU A 68 3.30 11.73 3.16
C LEU A 68 2.82 11.05 1.86
N CYS A 69 2.15 11.77 0.96
CA CYS A 69 1.74 11.22 -0.34
C CYS A 69 2.95 10.78 -1.17
N LEU A 70 4.01 11.60 -1.25
CA LEU A 70 5.25 11.22 -1.93
C LEU A 70 5.88 9.98 -1.28
N GLN A 71 5.93 9.95 0.06
CA GLN A 71 6.46 8.82 0.81
C GLN A 71 5.70 7.52 0.49
N MET A 72 4.36 7.56 0.53
CA MET A 72 3.51 6.42 0.20
C MET A 72 3.65 5.99 -1.27
N GLY A 73 3.80 6.93 -2.20
CA GLY A 73 4.03 6.63 -3.61
C GLY A 73 5.37 5.93 -3.87
N ALA A 74 6.44 6.39 -3.23
CA ALA A 74 7.75 5.72 -3.29
C ALA A 74 7.70 4.30 -2.71
N ARG A 75 6.99 4.11 -1.59
CA ARG A 75 6.77 2.78 -1.00
C ARG A 75 5.97 1.87 -1.92
N ALA A 76 4.97 2.38 -2.64
CA ALA A 76 4.20 1.58 -3.59
C ALA A 76 5.09 0.99 -4.70
N ILE A 77 6.00 1.78 -5.27
CA ILE A 77 6.98 1.29 -6.26
C ILE A 77 8.00 0.34 -5.62
N SER A 78 8.40 0.56 -4.36
CA SER A 78 9.25 -0.39 -3.64
C SER A 78 8.55 -1.75 -3.48
N PHE A 79 7.27 -1.77 -3.12
CA PHE A 79 6.47 -3.00 -3.05
C PHE A 79 6.26 -3.66 -4.42
N GLU A 80 6.10 -2.90 -5.50
CA GLU A 80 6.09 -3.46 -6.86
C GLU A 80 7.42 -4.17 -7.18
N LEU A 81 8.56 -3.56 -6.85
CA LEU A 81 9.87 -4.20 -7.00
C LEU A 81 10.00 -5.46 -6.14
N GLN A 82 9.57 -5.40 -4.88
CA GLN A 82 9.58 -6.57 -3.99
C GLN A 82 8.68 -7.69 -4.51
N MET A 83 7.50 -7.37 -5.07
CA MET A 83 6.66 -8.35 -5.74
C MET A 83 7.43 -9.06 -6.86
N LEU A 84 8.08 -8.30 -7.74
CA LEU A 84 8.85 -8.88 -8.86
C LEU A 84 10.03 -9.73 -8.38
N VAL A 85 10.72 -9.30 -7.32
CA VAL A 85 11.80 -10.08 -6.69
C VAL A 85 11.25 -11.37 -6.09
N ASN A 86 10.16 -11.31 -5.34
CA ASN A 86 9.53 -12.47 -4.72
C ASN A 86 9.03 -13.48 -5.77
N LEU A 87 8.47 -13.02 -6.90
CA LEU A 87 8.12 -13.90 -8.02
C LEU A 87 9.33 -14.66 -8.57
N LYS A 88 10.47 -13.98 -8.73
CA LYS A 88 11.72 -14.60 -9.23
C LYS A 88 12.36 -15.55 -8.23
N GLU A 89 12.11 -15.33 -6.94
CA GLU A 89 12.59 -16.18 -5.85
C GLU A 89 11.60 -17.28 -5.49
N ASP A 90 10.53 -17.45 -6.27
CA ASP A 90 9.51 -18.48 -6.05
C ASP A 90 8.74 -18.32 -4.72
N LYS A 91 8.64 -17.08 -4.22
CA LYS A 91 7.95 -16.66 -2.99
C LYS A 91 6.58 -16.05 -3.32
N MET A 92 5.66 -16.89 -3.78
CA MET A 92 4.40 -16.42 -4.38
C MET A 92 3.47 -15.72 -3.40
N ALA A 93 3.40 -16.20 -2.15
CA ALA A 93 2.56 -15.60 -1.12
C ALA A 93 3.05 -14.19 -0.73
N GLU A 94 4.36 -14.02 -0.61
CA GLU A 94 5.01 -12.74 -0.34
C GLU A 94 4.85 -11.79 -1.54
N ALA A 95 4.97 -12.29 -2.77
CA ALA A 95 4.70 -11.51 -3.97
C ALA A 95 3.27 -10.95 -3.98
N TRP A 96 2.27 -11.79 -3.66
CA TRP A 96 0.87 -11.36 -3.54
C TRP A 96 0.71 -10.24 -2.50
N ASN A 97 1.27 -10.43 -1.31
CA ASN A 97 1.18 -9.44 -0.24
C ASN A 97 1.79 -8.10 -0.67
N CYS A 98 2.97 -8.12 -1.31
CA CYS A 98 3.60 -6.91 -1.84
C CYS A 98 2.69 -6.21 -2.88
N LEU A 99 2.05 -6.94 -3.79
CA LEU A 99 1.12 -6.36 -4.75
C LEU A 99 -0.05 -5.64 -4.05
N ILE A 100 -0.67 -6.29 -3.07
CA ILE A 100 -1.80 -5.71 -2.34
C ILE A 100 -1.37 -4.45 -1.56
N GLU A 101 -0.18 -4.44 -0.96
CA GLU A 101 0.36 -3.23 -0.32
C GLU A 101 0.57 -2.09 -1.32
N ALA A 102 1.14 -2.37 -2.50
CA ALA A 102 1.34 -1.38 -3.55
C ALA A 102 0.00 -0.78 -4.02
N GLN A 103 -1.02 -1.62 -4.22
CA GLN A 103 -2.37 -1.19 -4.60
C GLN A 103 -3.03 -0.31 -3.53
N ASN A 104 -2.94 -0.72 -2.25
CA ASN A 104 -3.50 0.01 -1.12
C ASN A 104 -2.88 1.40 -0.98
N LEU A 105 -1.55 1.49 -1.03
CA LEU A 105 -0.82 2.77 -0.96
C LEU A 105 -1.17 3.67 -2.13
N THR A 106 -1.21 3.13 -3.35
CA THR A 106 -1.59 3.89 -4.54
C THR A 106 -3.00 4.47 -4.42
N GLY A 107 -3.96 3.70 -3.90
CA GLY A 107 -5.32 4.16 -3.63
C GLY A 107 -5.39 5.29 -2.60
N ILE A 108 -4.58 5.21 -1.54
CA ILE A 108 -4.47 6.28 -0.53
C ILE A 108 -3.92 7.56 -1.16
N VAL A 109 -2.84 7.45 -1.95
CA VAL A 109 -2.22 8.61 -2.61
C VAL A 109 -3.20 9.27 -3.56
N ILE A 110 -3.87 8.53 -4.44
CA ILE A 110 -4.87 9.08 -5.38
C ILE A 110 -5.97 9.87 -4.64
N ARG A 111 -6.45 9.36 -3.50
CA ARG A 111 -7.52 9.99 -2.72
C ARG A 111 -7.09 11.27 -1.98
N ASN A 112 -5.79 11.44 -1.74
CA ASN A 112 -5.24 12.48 -0.87
C ASN A 112 -4.22 13.40 -1.55
N HIS A 113 -3.85 13.14 -2.80
CA HIS A 113 -2.89 13.96 -3.50
C HIS A 113 -3.47 15.38 -3.71
N PRO A 114 -2.80 16.44 -3.21
CA PRO A 114 -3.36 17.79 -3.20
C PRO A 114 -3.40 18.48 -4.57
N PHE A 115 -2.71 17.94 -5.59
CA PHE A 115 -2.53 18.58 -6.91
C PHE A 115 -2.97 17.68 -8.08
N ASP A 116 -4.11 17.04 -7.92
CA ASP A 116 -4.78 16.19 -8.93
C ASP A 116 -4.17 14.78 -9.08
N GLY A 117 -4.98 13.77 -8.78
CA GLY A 117 -4.57 12.36 -8.65
C GLY A 117 -4.63 11.57 -9.97
N ASP A 118 -5.16 12.16 -11.04
CA ASP A 118 -5.39 11.49 -12.32
C ASP A 118 -4.09 11.01 -12.99
N SER A 119 -2.96 11.65 -12.69
CA SER A 119 -1.63 11.22 -13.14
C SER A 119 -1.23 9.81 -12.71
N LEU A 120 -1.84 9.28 -11.63
CA LEU A 120 -1.56 7.94 -11.11
C LEU A 120 -2.53 6.86 -11.62
N SER A 121 -3.52 7.24 -12.43
CA SER A 121 -4.51 6.31 -13.01
C SER A 121 -3.84 5.18 -13.82
N GLY A 122 -2.84 5.52 -14.64
CA GLY A 122 -2.05 4.55 -15.40
C GLY A 122 -1.26 3.60 -14.50
N TYR A 123 -0.67 4.12 -13.42
CA TYR A 123 0.05 3.30 -12.44
C TYR A 123 -0.88 2.34 -11.69
N LYS A 124 -2.06 2.81 -11.26
CA LYS A 124 -3.09 1.95 -10.67
C LYS A 124 -3.52 0.84 -11.61
N MET A 125 -3.75 1.15 -12.90
CA MET A 125 -4.14 0.16 -13.91
C MET A 125 -3.04 -0.89 -14.12
N ARG A 126 -1.77 -0.50 -14.07
CA ARG A 126 -0.63 -1.42 -14.14
C ARG A 126 -0.66 -2.43 -12.99
N LEU A 127 -0.83 -1.99 -11.75
CA LEU A 127 -0.92 -2.90 -10.59
C LEU A 127 -2.14 -3.82 -10.66
N GLN A 128 -3.27 -3.33 -11.17
CA GLN A 128 -4.46 -4.17 -11.42
C GLN A 128 -4.21 -5.20 -12.52
N THR A 129 -3.41 -4.86 -13.53
CA THR A 129 -3.00 -5.79 -14.59
C THR A 129 -2.15 -6.92 -13.99
N TYR A 130 -1.18 -6.61 -13.13
CA TYR A 130 -0.40 -7.66 -12.45
C TYR A 130 -1.27 -8.63 -11.67
N GLU A 131 -2.26 -8.12 -10.93
CA GLU A 131 -3.20 -8.98 -10.21
C GLU A 131 -3.90 -9.98 -11.12
N ARG A 132 -4.35 -9.53 -12.30
CA ARG A 132 -5.11 -10.34 -13.26
C ARG A 132 -4.26 -11.29 -14.10
N THR A 133 -2.98 -10.96 -14.32
CA THR A 133 -2.14 -11.70 -15.27
C THR A 133 -1.08 -12.56 -14.59
N LEU A 134 -0.67 -12.23 -13.35
CA LEU A 134 0.37 -12.96 -12.63
C LEU A 134 -0.19 -13.87 -11.53
N PHE A 135 -1.39 -13.60 -11.04
CA PHE A 135 -2.01 -14.34 -9.94
C PHE A 135 -3.33 -14.98 -10.39
N PRO A 136 -3.70 -16.15 -9.85
CA PRO A 136 -4.97 -16.80 -10.15
C PRO A 136 -6.15 -16.01 -9.55
N GLN A 137 -7.35 -16.28 -10.05
CA GLN A 137 -8.56 -15.89 -9.33
C GLN A 137 -8.62 -16.65 -8.01
N MET A 138 -8.92 -15.93 -6.93
CA MET A 138 -8.91 -16.47 -5.57
C MET A 138 -10.23 -16.15 -4.87
N MET A 139 -10.58 -16.99 -3.90
CA MET A 139 -11.62 -16.70 -2.93
C MET A 139 -11.00 -16.12 -1.67
N PHE A 140 -11.76 -15.26 -1.00
CA PHE A 140 -11.30 -14.55 0.19
C PHE A 140 -12.31 -14.68 1.33
N SER A 141 -11.81 -14.62 2.55
CA SER A 141 -12.64 -14.51 3.75
C SER A 141 -12.83 -13.04 4.11
N SER A 142 -14.08 -12.64 4.31
CA SER A 142 -14.43 -11.31 4.81
C SER A 142 -15.14 -11.45 6.15
N VAL A 143 -14.73 -10.65 7.13
CA VAL A 143 -15.31 -10.61 8.47
C VAL A 143 -16.48 -9.63 8.51
N GLY A 144 -17.61 -10.08 9.05
CA GLY A 144 -18.76 -9.26 9.42
C GLY A 144 -18.99 -9.29 10.93
N GLY A 145 -19.40 -8.15 11.49
CA GLY A 145 -19.73 -8.07 12.91
C GLY A 145 -19.98 -6.65 13.41
N ILE A 146 -20.29 -6.54 14.69
CA ILE A 146 -20.70 -5.29 15.35
C ILE A 146 -19.49 -4.67 16.02
N ILE A 147 -19.17 -3.42 15.66
CA ILE A 147 -18.09 -2.66 16.31
C ILE A 147 -18.68 -1.98 17.55
N ASN A 148 -18.34 -2.50 18.73
CA ASN A 148 -18.80 -1.97 20.02
C ASN A 148 -18.03 -0.71 20.41
N ILE A 149 -16.71 -0.74 20.28
CA ILE A 149 -15.83 0.37 20.68
C ILE A 149 -14.80 0.64 19.60
N SER A 150 -14.70 1.91 19.19
CA SER A 150 -13.66 2.34 18.26
C SER A 150 -13.27 3.80 18.45
N GLU A 151 -12.00 4.10 18.21
CA GLU A 151 -11.45 5.45 18.32
C GLU A 151 -10.84 5.94 16.99
N CYS A 152 -10.76 7.25 16.83
CA CYS A 152 -10.01 7.87 15.75
C CYS A 152 -8.50 7.86 16.02
N SER A 153 -7.68 7.48 15.04
CA SER A 153 -6.22 7.49 15.17
C SER A 153 -5.60 8.89 15.29
N ILE A 154 -6.34 9.94 14.89
CA ILE A 154 -5.87 11.33 14.91
C ILE A 154 -6.17 11.99 16.27
N CYS A 155 -7.43 12.02 16.69
CA CYS A 155 -7.84 12.72 17.92
C CYS A 155 -8.12 11.82 19.12
N ARG A 156 -8.18 10.49 18.95
CA ARG A 156 -8.50 9.50 20.00
C ARG A 156 -9.91 9.54 20.58
N ASN A 157 -10.77 10.44 20.13
CA ASN A 157 -12.18 10.44 20.47
C ASN A 157 -12.89 9.19 19.90
N PRO A 158 -14.06 8.82 20.44
CA PRO A 158 -14.98 7.87 19.81
C PRO A 158 -15.15 8.21 18.33
N TYR A 159 -15.04 7.20 17.46
CA TYR A 159 -14.93 7.44 16.02
C TYR A 159 -16.21 8.07 15.43
N ASP A 160 -17.36 7.71 15.98
CA ASP A 160 -18.70 8.21 15.68
C ASP A 160 -18.95 9.65 16.17
N GLU A 161 -18.13 10.16 17.07
CA GLU A 161 -18.21 11.52 17.63
C GLU A 161 -17.14 12.47 17.05
N CYS A 162 -16.39 12.06 16.02
CA CYS A 162 -15.30 12.86 15.46
C CYS A 162 -15.50 13.23 13.98
N ASP A 163 -15.00 14.39 13.58
CA ASP A 163 -15.11 14.88 12.19
C ASP A 163 -14.02 14.33 11.24
N HIS A 164 -13.16 13.42 11.72
CA HIS A 164 -12.05 12.88 10.92
C HIS A 164 -12.50 11.75 9.99
N ILE A 165 -12.25 11.94 8.69
CA ILE A 165 -12.67 11.01 7.65
C ILE A 165 -11.65 9.88 7.49
N LYS A 166 -12.08 8.62 7.63
CA LYS A 166 -11.24 7.44 7.43
C LYS A 166 -10.56 7.47 6.06
N GLY A 167 -9.24 7.34 6.08
CA GLY A 167 -8.39 7.36 4.89
C GLY A 167 -8.05 8.75 4.36
N LYS A 168 -8.43 9.84 5.05
CA LYS A 168 -7.92 11.19 4.79
C LYS A 168 -6.66 11.49 5.59
N LEU A 169 -5.83 12.41 5.08
CA LEU A 169 -4.60 12.84 5.73
C LEU A 169 -4.81 14.12 6.55
N TYR A 170 -4.22 14.15 7.74
CA TYR A 170 -4.25 15.26 8.69
C TYR A 170 -2.86 15.43 9.28
N MET A 171 -2.24 16.60 9.11
CA MET A 171 -0.86 16.90 9.57
C MET A 171 0.15 15.76 9.33
N GLY A 172 0.24 15.24 8.10
CA GLY A 172 1.18 14.18 7.75
C GLY A 172 0.90 12.83 8.41
N LYS A 173 -0.35 12.58 8.82
CA LYS A 173 -0.84 11.31 9.35
C LYS A 173 -2.11 10.89 8.65
N MET A 174 -2.30 9.59 8.45
CA MET A 174 -3.56 9.06 7.89
C MET A 174 -4.55 8.75 9.01
N CYS A 175 -5.79 9.22 8.87
CA CYS A 175 -6.87 8.85 9.76
C CYS A 175 -7.30 7.39 9.52
N SER A 176 -7.27 6.60 10.58
CA SER A 176 -7.79 5.24 10.64
C SER A 176 -8.74 5.10 11.83
N ARG A 177 -9.74 4.24 11.65
CA ARG A 177 -10.61 3.80 12.74
C ARG A 177 -9.90 2.63 13.43
N ILE A 178 -9.58 2.80 14.71
CA ILE A 178 -8.97 1.77 15.54
C ILE A 178 -10.12 1.07 16.26
N ILE A 179 -10.38 -0.18 15.89
CA ILE A 179 -11.38 -1.02 16.54
C ILE A 179 -10.74 -1.55 17.84
N LYS A 180 -11.39 -1.30 18.98
CA LYS A 180 -10.95 -1.79 20.29
C LYS A 180 -11.71 -3.03 20.72
N GLU A 181 -13.00 -3.06 20.37
CA GLU A 181 -13.90 -4.14 20.70
C GLU A 181 -14.86 -4.36 19.53
N MET A 182 -15.07 -5.62 19.18
CA MET A 182 -15.96 -6.04 18.11
C MET A 182 -16.49 -7.44 18.42
N ASP A 183 -17.79 -7.61 18.23
CA ASP A 183 -18.42 -8.93 18.22
C ASP A 183 -18.37 -9.51 16.82
N LEU A 184 -17.77 -10.70 16.70
CA LEU A 184 -17.71 -11.43 15.44
C LEU A 184 -19.06 -12.11 15.19
N GLU A 185 -19.71 -11.77 14.07
CA GLU A 185 -20.98 -12.39 13.68
C GLU A 185 -20.79 -13.42 12.58
N GLU A 186 -19.97 -13.10 11.58
CA GLU A 186 -19.80 -13.97 10.42
C GLU A 186 -18.41 -13.90 9.79
N ILE A 187 -18.09 -14.97 9.07
CA ILE A 187 -17.01 -15.01 8.10
C ILE A 187 -17.61 -15.50 6.78
N SER A 188 -17.62 -14.61 5.79
CA SER A 188 -18.21 -14.85 4.48
C SER A 188 -17.12 -15.12 3.44
N LEU A 189 -17.35 -16.08 2.55
CA LEU A 189 -16.50 -16.31 1.38
C LEU A 189 -16.93 -15.37 0.25
N VAL A 190 -16.01 -14.55 -0.23
CA VAL A 190 -16.29 -13.50 -1.21
C VAL A 190 -15.20 -13.43 -2.28
N GLU A 191 -15.56 -12.92 -3.45
CA GLU A 191 -14.63 -12.72 -4.58
C GLU A 191 -13.89 -11.38 -4.50
N ASN A 192 -14.52 -10.36 -3.89
CA ASN A 192 -13.98 -8.99 -3.84
C ASN A 192 -14.01 -8.43 -2.42
N PRO A 193 -13.10 -8.89 -1.52
CA PRO A 193 -13.02 -8.39 -0.16
C PRO A 193 -12.41 -6.99 -0.13
N LYS A 194 -12.57 -6.31 1.01
CA LYS A 194 -11.80 -5.10 1.30
C LYS A 194 -10.32 -5.38 1.51
N ASP A 195 -9.98 -6.53 2.10
CA ASP A 195 -8.62 -6.96 2.33
C ASP A 195 -8.34 -8.26 1.56
N LYS A 196 -7.63 -8.11 0.44
CA LYS A 196 -7.26 -9.22 -0.44
C LYS A 196 -6.12 -10.09 0.12
N ARG A 197 -5.54 -9.75 1.28
CA ARG A 197 -4.59 -10.64 1.98
C ARG A 197 -5.29 -11.81 2.65
N CYS A 198 -6.59 -11.67 2.95
CA CYS A 198 -7.44 -12.72 3.53
C CYS A 198 -7.85 -13.78 2.51
N ARG A 199 -6.95 -14.21 1.62
CA ARG A 199 -7.20 -15.29 0.65
C ARG A 199 -7.34 -16.62 1.38
N ILE A 200 -8.08 -17.55 0.80
CA ILE A 200 -8.01 -18.96 1.22
C ILE A 200 -6.62 -19.48 0.89
N ILE A 201 -5.87 -19.95 1.89
CA ILE A 201 -4.45 -20.29 1.73
C ILE A 201 -4.29 -21.67 1.07
N SER A 202 -5.10 -22.64 1.50
CA SER A 202 -5.00 -24.03 1.06
C SER A 202 -6.35 -24.70 0.95
N THR A 203 -6.42 -25.75 0.12
CA THR A 203 -7.55 -26.67 0.01
C THR A 203 -7.08 -28.12 0.20
N SER A 204 -7.99 -29.09 0.21
CA SER A 204 -7.65 -30.51 0.28
C SER A 204 -7.98 -31.20 -1.05
N ASP A 205 -7.09 -32.07 -1.53
CA ASP A 205 -7.41 -32.97 -2.64
C ASP A 205 -8.33 -34.13 -2.20
N GLU A 206 -8.76 -34.95 -3.16
CA GLU A 206 -9.60 -36.12 -2.91
C GLU A 206 -8.98 -37.14 -1.93
N LYS A 207 -7.66 -37.09 -1.72
CA LYS A 207 -6.92 -37.96 -0.80
C LYS A 207 -6.65 -37.28 0.54
N GLY A 208 -7.16 -36.07 0.76
CA GLY A 208 -6.96 -35.29 1.98
C GLY A 208 -5.62 -34.58 2.07
N ASN A 209 -4.79 -34.57 1.02
CA ASN A 209 -3.54 -33.81 1.04
C ASN A 209 -3.83 -32.32 0.96
N LYS A 210 -3.10 -31.52 1.73
CA LYS A 210 -3.19 -30.06 1.69
C LYS A 210 -2.49 -29.52 0.45
N ILE A 211 -3.15 -28.63 -0.27
CA ILE A 211 -2.67 -28.00 -1.50
C ILE A 211 -2.78 -26.48 -1.34
N ASP A 212 -1.68 -25.76 -1.54
CA ASP A 212 -1.70 -24.29 -1.57
C ASP A 212 -2.50 -23.80 -2.79
N THR A 213 -3.45 -22.90 -2.56
CA THR A 213 -4.39 -22.42 -3.59
C THR A 213 -3.72 -21.53 -4.63
N LEU A 214 -2.55 -20.96 -4.32
CA LEU A 214 -1.85 -20.02 -5.18
C LEU A 214 -0.92 -20.74 -6.16
N THR A 215 -0.26 -21.80 -5.72
CA THR A 215 0.79 -22.52 -6.45
C THR A 215 0.41 -23.94 -6.83
N LEU A 216 -0.68 -24.48 -6.27
CA LEU A 216 -1.11 -25.88 -6.40
C LEU A 216 -0.09 -26.91 -5.92
N ARG A 217 0.90 -26.49 -5.13
CA ARG A 217 1.88 -27.38 -4.51
C ARG A 217 1.28 -28.06 -3.29
N LYS A 218 1.70 -29.30 -3.06
CA LYS A 218 1.39 -30.02 -1.82
C LYS A 218 2.22 -29.46 -0.68
N GLU A 219 1.56 -29.22 0.46
CA GLU A 219 2.19 -28.83 1.72
C GLU A 219 2.49 -30.04 2.61
#